data_AF-A0A7X7JVK5-F1
#
_entry.id   AF-A0A7X7JVK5-F1
#
_cell.length_a   1.000
_cell.length_b   1.000
_cell.length_c   1.000
_cell.angle_alpha   90.00
_cell.angle_beta   90.00
_cell.angle_gamma   90.00
#
_symmetry.space_group_name_H-M   'P 1'
#
loop_
_entity.id
_entity.type
_entity.pdbx_description
1 polymer ?
#
loop_
_entity_poly.entity_id
_entity_poly.type
_entity_poly.pdbx_seq_one_letter_code
_entity_poly.pdbx_strand_id
1 'polypeptide(L)'
;MKRTTAVLMSLALGAVTLPATAPVVGAAERTVTLVGSLQDELGCPGDWQPECADTQLGVVNGGSTYAGTFDVPAGSWEFKVALDGTWDESYPADSVALTIEGPAALDFTFDLATQAVGVAPATLPGPATEADAA
;
A
#
# COMPACT_ATOMS: atom_id res chain seq x y z
N MET A 1 3.30 24.47 83.36
CA MET A 1 2.74 23.17 82.93
C MET A 1 2.09 23.35 81.57
N LYS A 2 2.55 22.59 80.57
CA LYS A 2 2.21 22.69 79.13
C LYS A 2 0.78 22.23 78.83
N ARG A 3 0.06 22.95 77.96
CA ARG A 3 -1.03 22.39 77.13
C ARG A 3 -0.99 23.03 75.75
N THR A 4 -0.39 22.30 74.82
CA THR A 4 -0.27 22.54 73.38
C THR A 4 -1.60 22.18 72.70
N THR A 5 -2.13 23.07 71.86
CA THR A 5 -3.28 22.77 70.99
C THR A 5 -2.77 22.65 69.55
N ALA A 6 -2.91 21.46 68.97
CA ALA A 6 -2.53 21.15 67.60
C ALA A 6 -3.66 21.56 66.63
N VAL A 7 -3.31 22.30 65.58
CA VAL A 7 -4.21 22.63 64.47
C VAL A 7 -3.90 21.65 63.34
N LEU A 8 -4.84 20.75 63.05
CA LEU A 8 -4.81 19.87 61.89
C LEU A 8 -5.37 20.65 60.68
N MET A 9 -4.48 21.02 59.76
CA MET A 9 -4.82 21.70 58.51
C MET A 9 -5.13 20.62 57.45
N SER A 10 -6.39 20.50 57.06
CA SER A 10 -6.83 19.58 56.01
C SER A 10 -6.45 20.13 54.63
N LEU A 11 -5.59 19.41 53.90
CA LEU A 11 -5.25 19.70 52.52
C LEU A 11 -6.10 18.81 51.60
N ALA A 12 -7.14 19.38 50.98
CA ALA A 12 -7.91 18.71 49.94
C ALA A 12 -7.26 19.00 48.58
N LEU A 13 -6.59 18.00 48.00
CA LEU A 13 -6.08 18.04 46.62
C LEU A 13 -7.19 17.59 45.67
N GLY A 14 -7.86 18.53 45.02
CA GLY A 14 -8.74 18.26 43.90
C GLY A 14 -7.90 18.07 42.63
N ALA A 15 -7.84 16.85 42.11
CA ALA A 15 -7.24 16.58 40.80
C ALA A 15 -8.25 16.98 39.71
N VAL A 16 -7.95 18.06 38.98
CA VAL A 16 -8.67 18.43 37.75
C VAL A 16 -8.19 17.51 36.64
N THR A 17 -9.07 16.66 36.11
CA THR A 17 -8.80 15.86 34.92
C THR A 17 -9.12 16.66 33.67
N LEU A 18 -8.10 17.02 32.89
CA LEU A 18 -8.29 17.50 31.52
C LEU A 18 -8.54 16.30 30.59
N PRO A 19 -9.45 16.39 29.62
CA PRO A 19 -9.54 15.40 28.56
C PRO A 19 -8.33 15.57 27.64
N ALA A 20 -7.46 14.56 27.57
CA ALA A 20 -6.41 14.48 26.57
C ALA A 20 -7.03 14.11 25.22
N THR A 21 -7.25 15.10 24.34
CA THR A 21 -7.48 14.82 22.93
C THR A 21 -6.13 14.51 22.29
N ALA A 22 -5.83 13.22 22.10
CA ALA A 22 -4.69 12.81 21.30
C ALA A 22 -4.88 13.29 19.84
N PRO A 23 -3.82 13.77 19.15
CA PRO A 23 -3.91 14.02 17.74
C PRO A 23 -4.22 12.68 17.04
N VAL A 24 -5.26 12.66 16.21
CA VAL A 24 -5.45 11.61 15.22
C VAL A 24 -4.32 11.79 14.21
N VAL A 25 -3.21 11.08 14.40
CA VAL A 25 -2.19 10.95 13.37
C VAL A 25 -2.87 10.15 12.26
N GLY A 26 -3.30 10.82 11.20
CA GLY A 26 -3.75 10.16 9.99
C GLY A 26 -2.67 9.19 9.54
N ALA A 27 -3.05 7.97 9.15
CA ALA A 27 -2.11 7.02 8.59
C ALA A 27 -1.28 7.72 7.51
N ALA A 28 0.05 7.65 7.60
CA ALA A 28 0.90 8.26 6.58
C ALA A 28 0.47 7.72 5.21
N GLU A 29 0.18 8.62 4.27
CA GLU A 29 -0.16 8.23 2.90
C GLU A 29 1.07 7.53 2.29
N ARG A 30 0.94 6.23 2.01
CA ARG A 30 2.00 5.44 1.36
C ARG A 30 1.88 5.64 -0.15
N THR A 31 3.01 5.65 -0.85
CA THR A 31 3.00 5.47 -2.30
C THR A 31 3.40 4.04 -2.64
N VAL A 32 2.82 3.51 -3.72
CA VAL A 32 3.10 2.16 -4.20
C VAL A 32 3.38 2.26 -5.69
N THR A 33 4.55 1.80 -6.11
CA THR A 33 4.96 1.81 -7.52
C THR A 33 5.07 0.38 -8.02
N LEU A 34 4.43 0.07 -9.15
CA LEU A 34 4.67 -1.16 -9.88
C LEU A 34 6.07 -1.08 -10.50
N VAL A 35 6.98 -1.94 -10.07
CA VAL A 35 8.37 -1.96 -10.50
C VAL A 35 8.69 -3.28 -11.18
N GLY A 36 9.52 -3.25 -12.22
CA GLY A 36 9.81 -4.45 -12.98
C GLY A 36 10.56 -4.18 -14.26
N SER A 37 10.77 -5.24 -15.03
CA SER A 37 11.38 -5.21 -16.37
C SER A 37 10.42 -4.76 -17.48
N LEU A 38 9.24 -4.26 -17.09
CA LEU A 38 8.16 -3.81 -17.97
C LEU A 38 7.99 -2.29 -17.93
N GLN A 39 8.72 -1.60 -17.06
CA GLN A 39 8.43 -0.21 -16.72
C GLN A 39 8.77 0.74 -17.87
N ASP A 40 9.84 0.45 -18.62
CA ASP A 40 10.22 1.25 -19.79
C ASP A 40 9.13 1.23 -20.87
N GLU A 41 8.54 0.06 -21.14
CA GLU A 41 7.40 -0.11 -22.04
C GLU A 41 6.14 0.58 -21.52
N LEU A 42 6.01 0.76 -20.20
CA LEU A 42 4.93 1.51 -19.56
C LEU A 42 5.18 3.02 -19.46
N GLY A 43 6.27 3.52 -20.03
CA GLY A 43 6.57 4.94 -20.14
C GLY A 43 7.57 5.47 -19.10
N CYS A 44 8.07 4.63 -18.19
CA CYS A 44 9.16 5.02 -17.30
C CYS A 44 10.46 5.26 -18.08
N PRO A 45 11.40 6.05 -17.55
CA PRO A 45 12.72 6.23 -18.16
C PRO A 45 13.57 4.94 -18.26
N GLY A 46 13.18 3.88 -17.57
CA GLY A 46 13.84 2.58 -17.57
C GLY A 46 13.20 1.63 -16.55
N ASP A 47 13.78 0.44 -16.47
CA ASP A 47 13.31 -0.63 -15.57
C ASP A 47 13.78 -0.48 -14.13
N TRP A 48 13.05 -1.14 -13.23
CA TRP A 48 13.38 -1.25 -11.81
C TRP A 48 13.58 0.11 -11.10
N GLN A 49 12.66 1.04 -11.34
CA GLN A 49 12.66 2.40 -10.77
C GLN A 49 11.47 2.59 -9.81
N PRO A 50 11.68 2.45 -8.49
CA PRO A 50 10.67 2.73 -7.48
C PRO A 50 10.07 4.14 -7.56
N GLU A 51 10.86 5.11 -7.99
CA GLU A 51 10.49 6.52 -8.08
C GLU A 51 9.66 6.86 -9.32
N CYS A 52 9.48 5.92 -10.27
CA CYS A 52 8.76 6.19 -11.50
C CYS A 52 7.29 6.52 -11.23
N ALA A 53 6.87 7.74 -11.57
CA ALA A 53 5.50 8.19 -11.39
C ALA A 53 4.52 7.55 -12.39
N ASP A 54 4.98 7.18 -13.58
CA ASP A 54 4.13 6.63 -14.65
C ASP A 54 3.57 5.25 -14.30
N THR A 55 4.19 4.54 -13.36
CA THR A 55 3.75 3.21 -12.88
C THR A 55 3.33 3.22 -11.41
N GLN A 56 3.04 4.40 -10.85
CA GLN A 56 2.47 4.50 -9.51
C GLN A 56 1.01 4.01 -9.48
N LEU A 57 0.70 3.15 -8.50
CA LEU A 57 -0.64 2.62 -8.27
C LEU A 57 -1.46 3.59 -7.40
N GLY A 58 -2.74 3.73 -7.72
CA GLY A 58 -3.68 4.58 -6.98
C GLY A 58 -4.36 3.82 -5.84
N VAL A 59 -4.56 4.48 -4.69
CA VAL A 59 -5.33 3.90 -3.57
C VAL A 59 -6.80 3.69 -3.95
N VAL A 60 -7.33 2.51 -3.66
CA VAL A 60 -8.72 2.12 -3.93
C VAL A 60 -9.57 2.41 -2.70
N ASN A 61 -10.58 3.27 -2.85
CA ASN A 61 -11.55 3.63 -1.82
C ASN A 61 -10.94 4.11 -0.48
N GLY A 62 -9.72 4.64 -0.50
CA GLY A 62 -8.99 5.05 0.71
C GLY A 62 -8.64 3.90 1.68
N GLY A 63 -8.66 2.66 1.19
CA GLY A 63 -8.32 1.46 1.96
C GLY A 63 -6.84 1.07 1.89
N SER A 64 -6.55 -0.20 2.12
CA SER A 64 -5.20 -0.78 2.01
C SER A 64 -4.83 -1.20 0.59
N THR A 65 -5.79 -1.22 -0.34
CA THR A 65 -5.58 -1.72 -1.70
C THR A 65 -5.16 -0.59 -2.63
N TYR A 66 -4.15 -0.87 -3.45
CA TYR A 66 -3.64 -0.01 -4.50
C TYR A 66 -3.83 -0.72 -5.84
N ALA A 67 -4.21 0.02 -6.88
CA ALA A 67 -4.44 -0.55 -8.20
C ALA A 67 -4.06 0.40 -9.33
N GLY A 68 -3.74 -0.18 -10.49
CA GLY A 68 -3.45 0.54 -11.71
C GLY A 68 -3.64 -0.38 -12.91
N THR A 69 -4.11 0.18 -14.02
CA THR A 69 -4.33 -0.54 -15.28
C THR A 69 -3.31 -0.07 -16.30
N PHE A 70 -2.61 -1.01 -16.93
CA PHE A 70 -1.55 -0.71 -17.90
C PHE A 70 -1.69 -1.56 -19.16
N ASP A 71 -1.42 -0.97 -20.33
CA ASP A 71 -1.29 -1.70 -21.59
C ASP A 71 0.11 -2.34 -21.65
N VAL A 72 0.19 -3.65 -21.43
CA VAL A 72 1.45 -4.41 -21.40
C VAL A 72 1.66 -5.12 -22.74
N PRO A 73 2.80 -4.93 -23.42
CA PRO A 73 3.13 -5.66 -24.64
C PRO A 73 3.26 -7.17 -24.42
N ALA A 74 3.15 -7.93 -25.51
CA ALA A 74 3.48 -9.35 -25.50
C ALA A 74 4.96 -9.56 -25.13
N GLY A 75 5.25 -10.53 -24.30
CA GLY A 75 6.61 -10.79 -23.82
C GLY A 75 6.66 -11.57 -22.51
N SER A 76 7.86 -11.70 -21.98
CA SER A 76 8.13 -12.23 -20.65
C SER A 76 8.72 -11.10 -19.80
N TRP A 77 8.09 -10.86 -18.66
CA TRP A 77 8.34 -9.76 -17.77
C TRP A 77 8.53 -10.26 -16.34
N GLU A 78 9.13 -9.43 -15.50
CA GLU A 78 9.16 -9.61 -14.06
C GLU A 78 8.64 -8.36 -13.38
N PHE A 79 7.87 -8.51 -12.31
CA PHE A 79 7.35 -7.38 -11.55
C PHE A 79 7.27 -7.62 -10.05
N LYS A 80 7.22 -6.51 -9.32
CA LYS A 80 7.01 -6.36 -7.87
C LYS A 80 6.30 -5.03 -7.61
N VAL A 81 6.12 -4.69 -6.34
CA VAL A 81 5.85 -3.31 -5.92
C VAL A 81 6.93 -2.80 -4.98
N ALA A 82 7.23 -1.51 -5.07
CA ALA A 82 8.10 -0.78 -4.15
C ALA A 82 7.32 0.35 -3.48
N LEU A 83 7.61 0.61 -2.20
CA LEU A 83 6.91 1.63 -1.42
C LEU A 83 7.76 2.89 -1.28
N ASP A 84 7.09 4.04 -1.19
CA ASP A 84 7.69 5.37 -0.97
C ASP A 84 8.76 5.81 -1.97
N GLY A 85 8.79 5.20 -3.15
CA GLY A 85 9.79 5.53 -4.17
C GLY A 85 11.21 5.09 -3.82
N THR A 86 11.39 4.12 -2.90
CA THR A 86 12.69 3.52 -2.59
C THR A 86 12.62 2.00 -2.57
N TRP A 87 13.77 1.34 -2.40
CA TRP A 87 13.87 -0.12 -2.25
C TRP A 87 13.84 -0.58 -0.78
N ASP A 88 13.61 0.34 0.17
CA ASP A 88 13.62 0.01 1.60
C ASP A 88 12.51 -1.00 1.95
N GLU A 89 11.40 -0.95 1.23
CA GLU A 89 10.26 -1.84 1.38
C GLU A 89 9.70 -2.23 -0.01
N SER A 90 9.66 -3.53 -0.30
CA SER A 90 9.13 -4.06 -1.57
C SER A 90 8.52 -5.45 -1.40
N TYR A 91 7.54 -5.76 -2.24
CA TYR A 91 6.77 -7.01 -2.18
C TYR A 91 6.50 -7.58 -3.58
N PRO A 92 6.48 -8.93 -3.75
CA PRO A 92 6.90 -9.95 -2.78
C PRO A 92 8.42 -9.92 -2.51
N ALA A 93 9.02 -10.91 -1.85
CA ALA A 93 10.48 -10.92 -1.66
C ALA A 93 11.22 -11.15 -2.99
N ASP A 94 10.76 -12.14 -3.75
CA ASP A 94 11.23 -12.42 -5.10
C ASP A 94 10.33 -11.74 -6.15
N SER A 95 10.83 -11.57 -7.37
CA SER A 95 10.04 -11.03 -8.48
C SER A 95 9.02 -12.04 -8.99
N VAL A 96 7.86 -11.55 -9.42
CA VAL A 96 6.82 -12.37 -10.05
C VAL A 96 7.05 -12.38 -11.55
N ALA A 97 7.24 -13.58 -12.11
CA ALA A 97 7.30 -13.77 -13.56
C ALA A 97 5.91 -13.61 -14.19
N LEU A 98 5.83 -12.90 -15.31
CA LEU A 98 4.61 -12.62 -16.06
C LEU A 98 4.86 -12.85 -17.55
N THR A 99 4.14 -13.79 -18.16
CA THR A 99 4.20 -14.02 -19.62
C THR A 99 2.89 -13.62 -20.26
N ILE A 100 2.99 -12.79 -21.29
CA ILE A 100 1.86 -12.21 -22.03
C ILE A 100 2.00 -12.61 -23.50
N GLU A 101 1.04 -13.36 -24.04
CA GLU A 101 1.10 -13.90 -25.41
C GLU A 101 0.76 -12.85 -26.50
N GLY A 102 0.05 -11.78 -26.13
CA GLY A 102 -0.39 -10.71 -27.01
C GLY A 102 -0.61 -9.42 -26.21
N PRO A 103 -0.46 -8.22 -26.80
CA PRO A 103 -0.67 -6.97 -26.08
C PRO A 103 -2.01 -6.96 -25.34
N ALA A 104 -2.00 -6.61 -24.05
CA ALA A 104 -3.17 -6.69 -23.19
C ALA A 104 -3.19 -5.57 -22.15
N ALA A 105 -4.38 -5.05 -21.86
CA ALA A 105 -4.60 -4.21 -20.69
C ALA A 105 -4.70 -5.10 -19.44
N LEU A 106 -3.82 -4.88 -18.46
CA LEU A 106 -3.74 -5.64 -17.22
C LEU A 106 -4.01 -4.73 -16.02
N ASP A 107 -4.85 -5.21 -15.11
CA ASP A 107 -5.03 -4.65 -13.78
C ASP A 107 -4.00 -5.25 -12.83
N PHE A 108 -3.13 -4.40 -12.29
CA PHE A 108 -2.22 -4.74 -11.21
C PHE A 108 -2.79 -4.25 -9.89
N THR A 109 -2.72 -5.09 -8.87
CA THR A 109 -3.19 -4.76 -7.52
C THR A 109 -2.14 -5.08 -6.49
N PHE A 110 -2.16 -4.32 -5.40
CA PHE A 110 -1.40 -4.60 -4.20
C PHE A 110 -2.24 -4.28 -2.97
N ASP A 111 -2.28 -5.19 -2.00
CA ASP A 111 -2.90 -4.93 -0.70
C ASP A 111 -1.83 -4.77 0.37
N LEU A 112 -1.76 -3.56 0.93
CA LEU A 112 -0.76 -3.18 1.94
C LEU A 112 -0.90 -3.98 3.25
N ALA A 113 -2.12 -4.41 3.60
CA ALA A 113 -2.36 -5.11 4.86
C ALA A 113 -1.89 -6.57 4.81
N THR A 114 -2.03 -7.21 3.65
CA THR A 114 -1.68 -8.62 3.40
C THR A 114 -0.38 -8.80 2.63
N GLN A 115 0.18 -7.71 2.09
CA GLN A 115 1.37 -7.68 1.24
C GLN A 115 1.24 -8.51 -0.05
N ALA A 116 0.00 -8.77 -0.48
CA ALA A 116 -0.29 -9.56 -1.66
C ALA A 116 -0.30 -8.69 -2.92
N VAL A 117 0.37 -9.16 -3.97
CA VAL A 117 0.25 -8.60 -5.33
C VAL A 117 -0.73 -9.44 -6.17
N GLY A 118 -1.42 -8.79 -7.09
CA GLY A 118 -2.32 -9.43 -8.05
C GLY A 118 -2.13 -8.87 -9.45
N VAL A 119 -2.41 -9.70 -10.44
CA VAL A 119 -2.46 -9.31 -11.86
C VAL A 119 -3.62 -10.03 -12.53
N ALA A 120 -4.42 -9.32 -13.31
CA ALA A 120 -5.53 -9.87 -14.07
C ALA A 120 -5.73 -9.09 -15.38
N PRO A 121 -6.32 -9.69 -16.43
CA PRO A 121 -6.79 -8.92 -17.57
C PRO A 121 -7.84 -7.89 -17.13
N ALA A 122 -7.67 -6.62 -17.53
CA ALA A 122 -8.63 -5.56 -17.23
C ALA A 122 -9.99 -5.79 -17.93
N THR A 123 -9.98 -6.59 -19.00
CA THR A 123 -11.19 -7.07 -19.65
C THR A 123 -11.07 -8.58 -19.86
N LEU A 124 -12.07 -9.33 -19.41
CA LEU A 124 -12.13 -10.76 -19.69
C LEU A 124 -12.51 -10.98 -21.16
N PRO A 125 -11.79 -11.85 -21.90
CA PRO A 125 -12.13 -12.18 -23.27
C PRO A 125 -13.36 -13.11 -23.31
N GLY A 126 -14.54 -12.55 -23.06
CA GLY A 126 -15.82 -13.25 -23.16
C GLY A 126 -16.35 -13.84 -21.84
N PRO A 127 -17.54 -14.46 -21.89
CA PRO A 127 -18.14 -15.09 -20.72
C PRO A 127 -17.31 -16.31 -20.28
N ALA A 128 -17.31 -16.58 -18.98
CA ALA A 128 -16.74 -17.81 -18.43
C ALA A 128 -17.36 -19.02 -19.13
N THR A 129 -16.52 -19.94 -19.58
CA THR A 129 -16.93 -21.15 -20.28
C THR A 129 -16.95 -22.33 -19.32
N GLU A 130 -17.58 -23.45 -19.72
CA GLU A 130 -17.55 -24.70 -18.93
C GLU A 130 -16.12 -25.20 -18.67
N ALA A 131 -15.14 -24.80 -19.49
CA ALA A 131 -13.73 -25.13 -19.30
C ALA A 131 -13.10 -24.42 -18.10
N ASP A 132 -13.67 -23.29 -17.65
CA ASP A 132 -13.18 -22.51 -16.50
C ASP A 132 -13.76 -23.01 -15.16
N ALA A 133 -14.67 -23.98 -15.19
CA ALA A 133 -15.37 -24.50 -14.02
C ALA A 133 -14.77 -25.81 -13.45
N ALA A 134 -13.60 -26.24 -13.94
CA ALA A 134 -12.95 -27.51 -13.60
C ALA A 134 -11.81 -27.37 -12.57
#